data_AF-A0AAV2DVN3-F1
#
_entry.id   AF-A0AAV2DVN3-F1
#
_cell.length_a   1.000
_cell.length_b   1.000
_cell.length_c   1.000
_cell.angle_alpha   90.00
_cell.angle_beta   90.00
_cell.angle_gamma   90.00
#
_symmetry.space_group_name_H-M   'P 1'
#
loop_
_entity.id
_entity.type
_entity.pdbx_description
1 polymer ?
#
loop_
_entity_poly.entity_id
_entity_poly.type
_entity_poly.pdbx_seq_one_letter_code
_entity_poly.pdbx_strand_id
1 'polypeptide(L)'
;MMPWLELAKLISQKGHSVSFISSPRNIDRLTQIPTSLSPFLRIVKLPLSPVDGLPPSAEATTDLPPNQVQYLKKSLDLLQQPVTQLLGSLRPDWIFYDFA
;
A
#
# COMPACT_ATOMS: atom_id res chain seq x y z
N MET A 1 3.85 7.71 2.61
CA MET A 1 2.79 7.39 1.63
C MET A 1 2.68 8.41 0.49
N MET A 2 2.49 9.71 0.75
CA MET A 2 2.31 10.71 -0.33
C MET A 2 3.44 10.74 -1.38
N PRO A 3 4.73 10.69 -1.03
CA PRO A 3 5.80 10.68 -2.04
C PRO A 3 5.72 9.47 -2.98
N TRP A 4 5.31 8.31 -2.48
CA TRP A 4 5.14 7.09 -3.28
C TRP A 4 3.96 7.20 -4.25
N LEU A 5 2.87 7.87 -3.87
CA LEU A 5 1.75 8.12 -4.77
C LEU A 5 2.17 9.07 -5.90
N GLU A 6 2.92 10.13 -5.59
CA GLU A 6 3.43 11.05 -6.62
C GLU A 6 4.40 10.35 -7.57
N LEU A 7 5.28 9.49 -7.06
CA LEU A 7 6.14 8.65 -7.90
C LEU A 7 5.31 7.75 -8.82
N ALA A 8 4.29 7.07 -8.30
CA ALA A 8 3.41 6.22 -9.09
C ALA A 8 2.69 7.00 -10.21
N LYS A 9 2.23 8.22 -9.92
CA LYS A 9 1.63 9.12 -10.92
C LYS A 9 2.65 9.51 -11.99
N LEU A 10 3.86 9.91 -11.61
CA LEU A 10 4.92 10.30 -12.54
C LEU A 10 5.32 9.16 -13.47
N ILE A 11 5.45 7.93 -12.95
CA ILE A 11 5.74 6.74 -13.75
C ILE A 11 4.57 6.44 -14.70
N SER A 12 3.32 6.53 -14.22
CA SER A 12 2.13 6.31 -15.03
C SER A 12 1.99 7.32 -16.18
N GLN A 13 2.36 8.58 -15.94
CA GLN A 13 2.38 9.64 -16.96
C GLN A 13 3.38 9.37 -18.10
N LYS A 14 4.36 8.50 -17.88
CA LYS A 14 5.31 8.06 -18.93
C LYS A 14 4.80 6.85 -19.72
N GLY A 15 3.58 6.40 -19.47
CA GLY A 15 2.93 5.29 -20.18
C GLY A 15 3.21 3.91 -19.58
N HIS A 16 3.78 3.84 -18.38
CA HIS A 16 4.00 2.58 -17.67
C HIS A 16 2.78 2.21 -16.82
N SER A 17 2.44 0.92 -16.76
CA SER A 17 1.42 0.43 -15.85
C SER A 17 1.98 0.28 -14.44
N VAL A 18 1.33 0.90 -13.46
CA VAL A 18 1.69 0.88 -12.04
C VAL A 18 0.52 0.32 -11.23
N SER A 19 0.82 -0.63 -10.35
CA SER A 19 -0.10 -1.03 -9.28
C SER A 19 0.39 -0.41 -7.96
N PHE A 20 -0.36 0.55 -7.43
CA PHE A 20 -0.10 1.15 -6.13
C PHE A 20 -0.83 0.36 -5.05
N ILE A 21 -0.07 -0.32 -4.19
CA ILE A 21 -0.59 -1.23 -3.18
C ILE A 21 -0.48 -0.57 -1.80
N SER A 22 -1.58 -0.54 -1.06
CA SER A 22 -1.57 -0.14 0.36
C SER A 22 -2.77 -0.72 1.10
N SER A 23 -2.83 -0.53 2.40
CA SER A 23 -3.94 -0.98 3.22
C SER A 23 -5.22 -0.17 2.92
N PRO A 24 -6.42 -0.73 3.15
CA PRO A 24 -7.69 -0.11 2.77
C PRO A 24 -7.85 1.33 3.23
N ARG A 25 -7.60 1.62 4.51
CA ARG A 25 -7.77 2.94 5.12
C ARG A 25 -6.71 3.93 4.67
N ASN A 26 -5.50 3.45 4.34
CA ASN A 26 -4.48 4.28 3.72
C ASN A 26 -4.86 4.69 2.30
N ILE A 27 -5.44 3.77 1.53
CA ILE A 27 -6.01 4.10 0.21
C ILE A 27 -7.17 5.10 0.34
N ASP A 28 -8.05 4.93 1.33
CA ASP A 28 -9.19 5.83 1.54
C ASP A 28 -8.78 7.25 1.97
N ARG A 29 -7.54 7.44 2.45
CA ARG A 29 -6.95 8.75 2.74
C ARG A 29 -6.35 9.45 1.53
N LEU A 30 -6.20 8.77 0.40
CA LEU A 30 -5.58 9.35 -0.79
C LEU A 30 -6.49 10.43 -1.40
N THR A 31 -5.87 11.48 -1.94
CA THR A 31 -6.59 12.46 -2.77
C THR A 31 -7.04 11.81 -4.08
N GLN A 32 -8.05 12.42 -4.72
CA GLN A 32 -8.56 11.91 -5.99
C GLN A 32 -7.44 11.75 -7.01
N ILE A 33 -7.39 10.57 -7.62
CA ILE A 33 -6.46 10.25 -8.69
C ILE A 33 -7.04 10.82 -9.98
N PRO A 34 -6.26 11.58 -10.77
CA PRO A 34 -6.74 12.10 -12.05
C PRO A 34 -7.24 10.95 -12.95
N THR A 35 -8.46 11.08 -13.48
CA THR A 35 -9.08 10.06 -14.34
C THR A 35 -8.24 9.73 -15.58
N SER A 36 -7.40 10.68 -16.03
CA SER A 36 -6.46 10.48 -17.12
C SER A 36 -5.41 9.40 -16.83
N LEU A 37 -5.13 9.11 -15.56
CA LEU A 37 -4.17 8.09 -15.14
C LEU A 37 -4.82 6.72 -14.90
N SER A 38 -6.13 6.60 -14.84
CA SER A 38 -6.84 5.34 -14.55
C SER A 38 -6.44 4.15 -15.45
N PRO A 39 -6.08 4.32 -16.74
CA PRO A 39 -5.60 3.20 -17.56
C PRO A 39 -4.22 2.67 -17.14
N PHE A 40 -3.41 3.51 -16.48
CA PHE A 40 -2.02 3.22 -16.16
C PHE A 40 -1.77 3.06 -14.66
N LEU A 41 -2.61 3.63 -13.80
CA LEU A 41 -2.47 3.59 -12.35
C LEU A 41 -3.62 2.79 -11.72
N ARG A 42 -3.32 1.56 -11.31
CA ARG A 42 -4.25 0.71 -10.56
C ARG A 42 -4.02 0.88 -9.07
N ILE A 43 -5.08 1.15 -8.32
CA ILE A 43 -5.05 1.12 -6.86
C ILE A 43 -5.46 -0.25 -6.36
N VAL A 44 -4.65 -0.82 -5.47
CA VAL A 44 -4.86 -2.15 -4.90
C VAL A 44 -4.90 -2.04 -3.38
N LYS A 45 -6.05 -2.40 -2.80
CA LYS A 45 -6.23 -2.50 -1.35
C LYS A 45 -5.75 -3.89 -0.89
N LEU A 46 -4.78 -3.91 0.02
CA LEU A 46 -4.27 -5.13 0.66
C LEU A 46 -4.55 -5.07 2.17
N PRO A 47 -5.59 -5.75 2.67
CA PRO A 47 -5.96 -5.71 4.07
C PRO A 47 -4.83 -6.19 5.00
N LEU A 48 -4.63 -5.46 6.10
CA LEU A 48 -3.75 -5.87 7.18
C LEU A 48 -4.33 -7.07 7.93
N SER A 49 -3.46 -7.95 8.44
CA SER A 49 -3.88 -9.10 9.24
C SER A 49 -4.16 -8.67 10.69
N PRO A 50 -5.28 -9.08 11.32
CA PRO A 50 -5.53 -8.80 12.72
C PRO A 50 -4.43 -9.37 13.61
N VAL A 51 -3.99 -8.60 14.60
CA VAL A 51 -3.01 -9.02 15.61
C VAL A 51 -3.38 -8.43 16.95
N ASP A 52 -3.16 -9.20 18.01
CA ASP A 52 -3.44 -8.75 19.38
C ASP A 52 -2.65 -7.48 19.71
N GLY A 53 -3.36 -6.49 20.25
CA GLY A 53 -2.80 -5.17 20.58
C GLY A 53 -2.85 -4.14 19.44
N LEU A 54 -3.30 -4.51 18.23
CA LEU A 54 -3.56 -3.56 17.15
C LEU A 54 -5.07 -3.22 17.06
N PRO A 55 -5.46 -1.94 17.23
CA PRO A 55 -6.82 -1.52 16.96
C PRO A 55 -7.23 -1.82 15.51
N PRO A 56 -8.45 -2.35 15.25
CA PRO A 56 -8.89 -2.67 13.88
C PRO A 56 -8.90 -1.48 12.91
N SER A 57 -8.97 -0.26 13.45
CA SER A 57 -8.95 0.99 12.69
C SER A 57 -7.56 1.52 12.37
N ALA A 58 -6.50 0.95 12.98
CA ALA A 58 -5.14 1.44 12.85
C ALA A 58 -4.44 0.78 11.67
N GLU A 59 -4.14 1.56 10.64
CA GLU A 59 -3.41 1.08 9.46
C GLU A 59 -2.23 1.99 9.05
N ALA A 60 -1.99 3.07 9.80
CA ALA A 60 -0.82 3.92 9.65
C ALA A 60 -0.15 4.16 11.01
N THR A 61 1.15 4.46 10.98
CA THR A 61 1.91 4.85 12.18
C THR A 61 1.32 6.07 12.88
N THR A 62 0.67 6.97 12.13
CA THR A 62 -0.05 8.14 12.66
C THR A 62 -1.32 7.77 13.43
N ASP A 63 -1.82 6.55 13.30
CA ASP A 63 -3.01 6.08 14.01
C ASP A 63 -2.67 5.59 15.43
N LEU A 64 -1.38 5.52 15.78
CA LEU A 64 -0.89 4.90 17.01
C LEU A 64 0.14 5.77 17.74
N PRO A 65 0.25 5.64 19.07
CA PRO A 65 1.40 6.17 19.79
C PRO A 65 2.68 5.39 19.41
N PRO A 66 3.88 6.01 19.52
CA PRO A 66 5.13 5.39 19.06
C PRO A 66 5.42 3.99 19.62
N ASN A 67 5.07 3.75 20.89
CA ASN A 67 5.25 2.45 21.55
C ASN A 67 4.33 1.33 21.06
N GLN A 68 3.32 1.64 20.23
CA GLN A 68 2.38 0.67 19.65
C GLN A 68 2.63 0.40 18.16
N VAL A 69 3.51 1.16 17.50
CA VAL A 69 3.82 0.98 16.07
C VAL A 69 4.32 -0.43 15.75
N GLN A 70 4.97 -1.10 16.70
CA GLN A 70 5.40 -2.49 16.57
C GLN A 70 4.27 -3.47 16.19
N TYR A 71 3.02 -3.20 16.57
CA TYR A 71 1.89 -4.05 16.22
C TYR A 71 1.52 -3.94 14.73
N LEU A 72 1.74 -2.77 14.10
CA LEU A 72 1.62 -2.64 12.64
C LEU A 72 2.68 -3.47 11.92
N LYS A 73 3.92 -3.52 12.44
CA LYS A 73 4.99 -4.34 11.87
C LYS A 73 4.63 -5.83 11.92
N LYS A 74 4.15 -6.31 13.07
CA LYS A 74 3.66 -7.69 13.21
C LYS A 74 2.53 -8.01 12.24
N SER A 75 1.58 -7.08 12.05
CA SER A 75 0.50 -7.24 11.08
C SER A 75 1.02 -7.29 9.63
N LEU A 76 2.02 -6.47 9.31
CA LEU A 76 2.67 -6.41 8.00
C LEU A 76 3.46 -7.69 7.68
N ASP A 77 4.17 -8.25 8.67
CA ASP A 77 4.95 -9.50 8.50
C ASP A 77 4.05 -10.68 8.07
N LEU A 78 2.78 -10.69 8.52
CA LEU A 78 1.78 -11.69 8.13
C LEU A 78 1.32 -11.54 6.67
N LEU A 79 1.68 -10.47 5.96
CA LEU A 79 1.31 -10.26 4.56
C LEU A 79 2.22 -11.01 3.57
N GLN A 80 3.20 -11.78 4.03
CA GLN A 80 4.10 -12.53 3.14
C GLN A 80 3.34 -13.37 2.09
N GLN A 81 2.39 -14.19 2.53
CA GLN A 81 1.60 -15.03 1.62
C GLN A 81 0.72 -14.21 0.66
N PRO A 82 -0.14 -13.27 1.11
CA PRO A 82 -0.98 -12.52 0.18
C PRO A 82 -0.16 -11.61 -0.75
N VAL A 83 0.97 -11.06 -0.31
CA VAL A 83 1.89 -10.33 -1.20
C VAL A 83 2.50 -11.27 -2.24
N THR A 84 2.94 -12.47 -1.86
CA THR A 84 3.47 -13.46 -2.80
C THR A 84 2.44 -13.81 -3.88
N GLN A 85 1.20 -14.08 -3.49
CA GLN A 85 0.11 -14.38 -4.41
C GLN A 85 -0.21 -13.19 -5.33
N LEU A 86 -0.26 -11.98 -4.77
CA LEU A 86 -0.51 -10.75 -5.52
C LEU A 86 0.58 -10.51 -6.56
N LEU A 87 1.86 -10.57 -6.16
CA LEU A 87 2.99 -10.41 -7.08
C LEU A 87 3.02 -11.50 -8.15
N GLY A 88 2.71 -12.75 -7.80
CA GLY A 88 2.58 -13.84 -8.77
C GLY A 88 1.47 -13.58 -9.81
N SER A 89 0.38 -12.93 -9.42
CA SER A 89 -0.71 -12.56 -10.33
C SER A 89 -0.39 -11.32 -11.19
N LEU A 90 0.25 -10.31 -10.60
CA LEU A 90 0.58 -9.04 -11.27
C LEU A 90 1.78 -9.20 -12.21
N ARG A 91 2.73 -10.09 -11.88
CA ARG A 91 3.98 -10.32 -12.59
C ARG A 91 4.71 -9.00 -12.96
N PRO A 92 5.03 -8.15 -11.97
CA PRO A 92 5.63 -6.85 -12.24
C PRO A 92 7.07 -6.98 -12.74
N ASP A 93 7.48 -6.08 -13.63
CA ASP A 93 8.89 -5.97 -14.05
C ASP A 93 9.79 -5.43 -12.93
N TRP A 94 9.28 -4.44 -12.18
CA TRP A 94 9.97 -3.80 -11.06
C TRP A 94 9.08 -3.68 -9.82
N ILE A 95 9.70 -3.79 -8.65
CA ILE A 95 9.05 -3.57 -7.36
C ILE A 95 9.77 -2.42 -6.68
N PHE A 96 9.02 -1.35 -6.38
CA PHE A 96 9.45 -0.27 -5.52
C PHE A 96 8.79 -0.47 -4.15
N TYR A 97 9.59 -0.61 -3.11
CA TYR A 97 9.13 -0.90 -1.76
C TYR A 97 9.90 -0.04 -0.75
N ASP A 98 9.22 0.39 0.30
CA ASP A 98 9.76 1.24 1.36
C ASP A 98 10.41 0.42 2.47
N PHE A 99 11.33 1.00 3.22
CA PHE A 99 11.92 0.35 4.40
C PHE A 99 10.93 0.45 5.57
N ALA A 100 9.93 -0.42 5.62
CA ALA A 100 9.02 -0.56 6.77
C ALA A 100 9.73 -1.17 8.00
#